data_AF-A0A5M7C9X0-F1
#
_entry.id   AF-A0A5M7C9X0-F1
#
_cell.length_a   1.000
_cell.length_b   1.000
_cell.length_c   1.000
_cell.angle_alpha   90.00
_cell.angle_beta   90.00
_cell.angle_gamma   90.00
#
_symmetry.space_group_name_H-M   'P 1'
#
loop_
_entity.id
_entity.type
_entity.pdbx_description
1 polymer ?
#
loop_
_entity_poly.entity_id
_entity_poly.type
_entity_poly.pdbx_seq_one_letter_code
_entity_poly.pdbx_strand_id
1 'polypeptide(L)'
;MIKPWSLLTLPGPREHLDSISADLDEGMSCVWLMPDEFVDNGLADELLDELANNHDSLHVPEPEGPPCGGETAAIAPIRARHPTNDLPPWARDAFSDLADFDAPASPVVAADARTTSVAERIAQLLDLETDEHSDEVHAVVSEPQLRGKVLVVCGWRERDRDSLAKVLTRLTSLVKEEGLQPAHRPRLLLASRERDLPPAALDRLDQMTTRVRWWWGVVGRLDTAVVVATARTKFANRTSATRVSALREVVAIDVITEVAGPDLQLAEHLATSWDGMVSSLGDSIEVSARDFGVDDLRHEGELPRHSGHRPPYELRRAWRLGLADLWEHQLRVSPAAHRPGRNGIGLNAMIWRGQNRALMPIVDEYRGRLEQVFRDRASRAVLADMTQQDRLRKVAPQPRRSVLELGSMAWAVSSKRVRLPRTENELLFSLLDVRNSLAHLQPITDDEIERLAHALPGGRP
;
A
#
# COMPACT_ATOMS: atom_id res chain seq x y z
N MET A 1 19.48 -4.34 -11.80
CA MET A 1 19.85 -3.43 -10.71
C MET A 1 19.27 -4.04 -9.44
N ILE A 2 20.08 -4.39 -8.45
CA ILE A 2 19.61 -5.11 -7.24
C ILE A 2 18.78 -4.15 -6.41
N LYS A 3 17.49 -4.46 -6.19
CA LYS A 3 16.62 -3.68 -5.29
C LYS A 3 17.25 -3.68 -3.88
N PRO A 4 17.37 -2.52 -3.22
CA PRO A 4 18.05 -2.43 -1.93
C PRO A 4 17.26 -3.07 -0.77
N TRP A 5 16.01 -3.47 -1.01
CA TRP A 5 15.10 -4.08 -0.06
C TRP A 5 14.28 -5.17 -0.76
N SER A 6 13.68 -6.07 0.02
CA SER A 6 12.75 -7.11 -0.45
C SER A 6 11.48 -7.07 0.41
N LEU A 7 10.31 -7.33 -0.19
CA LEU A 7 9.04 -7.41 0.54
C LEU A 7 9.10 -8.45 1.67
N LEU A 8 9.84 -9.55 1.48
CA LEU A 8 10.02 -10.60 2.47
C LEU A 8 10.74 -10.14 3.75
N THR A 9 11.45 -9.02 3.69
CA THR A 9 12.13 -8.45 4.86
C THR A 9 11.27 -7.48 5.65
N LEU A 10 10.11 -7.09 5.11
CA LEU A 10 9.23 -6.10 5.71
C LEU A 10 8.25 -6.76 6.69
N PRO A 11 8.03 -6.19 7.90
CA PRO A 11 7.12 -6.72 8.91
C PRO A 11 5.71 -7.03 8.41
N GLY A 12 5.04 -6.08 7.74
CA GLY A 12 3.65 -6.23 7.31
C GLY A 12 3.43 -7.37 6.30
N PRO A 13 4.21 -7.42 5.20
CA PRO A 13 4.25 -8.57 4.30
C PRO A 13 4.47 -9.92 4.99
N ARG A 14 5.37 -10.01 5.98
CA ARG A 14 5.60 -11.25 6.72
C ARG A 14 4.40 -11.66 7.54
N GLU A 15 3.81 -10.74 8.30
CA GLU A 15 2.58 -11.01 9.06
C GLU A 15 1.42 -11.46 8.16
N HIS A 16 1.33 -10.92 6.94
CA HIS A 16 0.34 -11.33 5.95
C HIS A 16 0.60 -12.74 5.41
N LEU A 17 1.85 -13.10 5.10
CA LEU A 17 2.22 -14.45 4.69
C LEU A 17 2.00 -15.48 5.81
N ASP A 18 2.29 -15.11 7.06
CA ASP A 18 2.02 -15.95 8.24
C ASP A 18 0.51 -16.19 8.41
N SER A 19 -0.32 -15.17 8.17
CA SER A 19 -1.79 -15.27 8.20
C SER A 19 -2.34 -16.20 7.12
N ILE A 20 -1.79 -16.14 5.90
CA ILE A 20 -2.16 -17.09 4.83
C ILE A 20 -1.69 -18.51 5.19
N SER A 21 -0.48 -18.66 5.72
CA SER A 21 0.05 -19.95 6.16
C SER A 21 -0.81 -20.59 7.23
N ALA A 22 -1.26 -19.80 8.22
CA ALA A 22 -2.17 -20.26 9.25
C ALA A 22 -3.52 -20.73 8.68
N ASP A 23 -4.10 -20.00 7.72
CA ASP A 23 -5.33 -20.45 7.03
C ASP A 23 -5.10 -21.80 6.33
N LEU A 24 -3.99 -21.95 5.62
CA LEU A 24 -3.64 -23.21 4.97
C LEU A 24 -3.52 -24.33 6.01
N ASP A 25 -2.77 -24.13 7.10
CA ASP A 25 -2.59 -25.10 8.19
C ASP A 25 -3.91 -25.51 8.86
N GLU A 26 -4.89 -24.61 8.93
CA GLU A 26 -6.25 -24.88 9.40
C GLU A 26 -7.09 -25.73 8.41
N GLY A 27 -6.52 -26.16 7.29
CA GLY A 27 -7.21 -26.97 6.29
C GLY A 27 -8.01 -26.17 5.27
N MET A 28 -7.76 -24.85 5.17
CA MET A 28 -8.47 -23.96 4.24
C MET A 28 -7.73 -23.86 2.91
N SER A 29 -8.48 -23.66 1.84
CA SER A 29 -7.94 -23.14 0.57
C SER A 29 -7.85 -21.62 0.64
N CYS A 30 -6.87 -21.02 -0.02
CA CYS A 30 -6.64 -19.59 -0.03
C CYS A 30 -6.67 -19.05 -1.46
N VAL A 31 -7.49 -18.02 -1.69
CA VAL A 31 -7.45 -17.19 -2.89
C VAL A 31 -6.80 -15.87 -2.51
N TRP A 32 -5.61 -15.64 -3.03
CA TRP A 32 -4.79 -14.50 -2.72
C TRP A 32 -4.75 -13.52 -3.89
N LEU A 33 -5.32 -12.34 -3.68
CA LEU A 33 -5.49 -11.31 -4.69
C LEU A 33 -4.39 -10.26 -4.57
N MET A 34 -3.64 -10.12 -5.65
CA MET A 34 -2.43 -9.29 -5.75
C MET A 34 -2.66 -8.07 -6.64
N PRO A 35 -1.97 -6.94 -6.38
CA PRO A 35 -1.90 -5.83 -7.31
C PRO A 35 -1.26 -6.26 -8.63
N ASP A 36 -1.73 -5.70 -9.75
CA ASP A 36 -1.15 -5.91 -11.08
C ASP A 36 0.34 -5.54 -11.09
N GLU A 37 0.69 -4.43 -10.44
CA GLU A 37 2.07 -3.95 -10.30
C GLU A 37 3.02 -5.00 -9.72
N PHE A 38 2.55 -5.80 -8.76
CA PHE A 38 3.38 -6.82 -8.08
C PHE A 38 3.63 -8.02 -8.97
N VAL A 39 2.68 -8.35 -9.83
CA VAL A 39 2.86 -9.40 -10.84
C VAL A 39 3.80 -8.90 -11.93
N ASP A 40 3.56 -7.69 -12.44
CA ASP A 40 4.30 -7.14 -13.57
C ASP A 40 5.79 -6.89 -13.23
N ASN A 41 6.13 -6.70 -11.95
CA ASN A 41 7.51 -6.52 -11.48
C ASN A 41 8.13 -7.77 -10.82
N GLY A 42 7.46 -8.93 -10.86
CA GLY A 42 7.93 -10.22 -10.34
C GLY A 42 7.86 -10.41 -8.83
N LEU A 43 7.43 -9.41 -8.06
CA LEU A 43 7.31 -9.52 -6.59
C LEU A 43 6.25 -10.54 -6.17
N ALA A 44 5.18 -10.71 -6.95
CA ALA A 44 4.14 -11.69 -6.66
C ALA A 44 4.67 -13.13 -6.75
N ASP A 45 5.58 -13.40 -7.69
CA ASP A 45 6.21 -14.72 -7.82
C ASP A 45 7.15 -14.99 -6.62
N GLU A 46 8.00 -14.01 -6.25
CA GLU A 46 8.89 -14.15 -5.08
C GLU A 46 8.13 -14.46 -3.79
N LEU A 47 7.00 -13.77 -3.56
CA LEU A 47 6.19 -14.00 -2.36
C LEU A 47 5.43 -15.34 -2.41
N LEU A 48 4.96 -15.75 -3.60
CA LEU A 48 4.27 -17.02 -3.77
C LEU A 48 5.22 -18.20 -3.57
N ASP A 49 6.44 -18.10 -4.07
CA ASP A 49 7.47 -19.12 -3.89
C ASP A 49 7.85 -19.26 -2.41
N GLU A 50 8.02 -18.14 -1.69
CA GLU A 50 8.24 -18.18 -0.23
C GLU A 50 7.10 -18.89 0.48
N LEU A 51 5.85 -18.54 0.16
CA LEU A 51 4.69 -19.16 0.77
C LEU A 51 4.60 -20.65 0.43
N ALA A 52 4.84 -21.04 -0.82
CA ALA A 52 4.82 -22.43 -1.26
C ALA A 52 5.91 -23.28 -0.60
N ASN A 53 7.11 -22.73 -0.41
CA ASN A 53 8.24 -23.40 0.24
C ASN A 53 8.00 -23.69 1.74
N ASN A 54 7.10 -22.96 2.38
CA ASN A 54 6.73 -23.17 3.77
C ASN A 54 5.73 -24.32 3.98
N HIS A 55 5.21 -24.91 2.90
CA HIS A 55 4.22 -25.99 2.93
C HIS A 55 4.67 -27.20 2.11
N ASP A 56 4.10 -28.38 2.40
CA ASP A 56 4.20 -29.54 1.49
C ASP A 56 3.33 -29.28 0.25
N SER A 57 3.93 -28.57 -0.69
CA SER A 57 3.25 -27.98 -1.83
C SER A 57 3.58 -28.70 -3.14
N LEU A 58 2.64 -28.64 -4.09
CA LEU A 58 2.83 -29.08 -5.46
C LEU A 58 2.44 -27.92 -6.38
N HIS A 59 3.41 -27.45 -7.16
CA HIS A 59 3.17 -26.42 -8.16
C HIS A 59 2.50 -27.02 -9.39
N VAL A 60 1.34 -26.47 -9.75
CA VAL A 60 0.69 -26.84 -11.00
C VAL A 60 1.49 -26.23 -12.16
N PRO A 61 1.94 -27.04 -13.13
CA PRO A 61 2.76 -26.55 -14.24
C PRO A 61 1.98 -25.53 -15.07
N GLU A 62 2.66 -24.62 -15.75
CA GLU A 62 2.05 -23.63 -16.64
C GLU A 62 1.36 -24.27 -17.86
N PRO A 63 0.38 -23.60 -18.50
CA PRO A 63 -0.26 -24.15 -19.69
C PRO A 63 0.73 -24.20 -20.85
N GLU A 64 0.86 -25.38 -21.49
CA GLU A 64 1.78 -25.57 -22.62
C GLU A 64 1.38 -24.74 -23.86
N GLY A 65 2.39 -24.24 -24.59
CA GLY A 65 2.25 -23.51 -25.85
C GLY A 65 2.71 -22.05 -25.77
N PRO A 66 3.07 -21.42 -26.90
CA PRO A 66 3.53 -20.02 -26.90
C PRO A 66 2.45 -19.11 -26.29
N PRO A 67 2.83 -18.07 -25.52
CA PRO A 67 1.88 -17.02 -25.16
C PRO A 67 1.30 -16.50 -26.48
N CYS A 68 -0.02 -16.51 -26.64
CA CYS A 68 -0.65 -15.76 -27.72
C CYS A 68 -0.23 -14.31 -27.53
N GLY A 69 0.81 -13.90 -28.24
CA GLY A 69 1.32 -12.54 -28.21
C GLY A 69 0.17 -11.61 -28.54
N GLY A 70 -0.03 -10.60 -27.69
CA GLY A 70 -0.76 -9.40 -28.06
C GLY A 70 0.02 -8.64 -29.13
N GLU A 71 0.14 -9.19 -30.33
CA GLU A 71 0.25 -8.35 -31.51
C GLU A 71 -1.16 -7.88 -31.81
N THR A 72 -1.38 -6.58 -31.65
CA THR A 72 -2.38 -5.83 -32.41
C THR A 72 -2.14 -6.07 -33.89
N ALA A 73 -2.57 -7.22 -34.41
CA ALA A 73 -2.84 -7.40 -35.81
C ALA A 73 -3.93 -6.38 -36.14
N ALA A 74 -3.56 -5.35 -36.91
CA ALA A 74 -4.50 -4.40 -37.44
C ALA A 74 -5.63 -5.18 -38.13
N ILE A 75 -6.79 -5.26 -37.48
CA ILE A 75 -8.01 -5.77 -38.08
C ILE A 75 -8.36 -4.77 -39.18
N ALA A 76 -8.05 -5.12 -40.43
CA ALA A 76 -8.62 -4.43 -41.58
C ALA A 76 -10.14 -4.56 -41.46
N PRO A 77 -10.91 -3.46 -41.54
CA PRO A 77 -12.36 -3.53 -41.40
C PRO A 77 -12.93 -4.37 -42.54
N ILE A 78 -13.42 -5.56 -42.21
CA ILE A 78 -14.28 -6.34 -43.09
C ILE A 78 -15.58 -5.53 -43.22
N ARG A 79 -15.81 -4.93 -44.39
CA ARG A 79 -17.11 -4.36 -44.74
C ARG A 79 -18.15 -5.47 -44.68
N ALA A 80 -18.94 -5.48 -43.61
CA ALA A 80 -20.13 -6.32 -43.52
C ALA A 80 -21.08 -5.95 -44.68
N ARG A 81 -21.49 -6.94 -45.46
CA ARG A 81 -22.64 -6.81 -46.36
C ARG A 81 -23.90 -6.72 -45.49
N HIS A 82 -24.66 -5.65 -45.64
CA HIS A 82 -25.97 -5.50 -45.01
C HIS A 82 -26.87 -6.70 -45.33
N PRO A 83 -27.43 -7.40 -44.33
CA PRO A 83 -28.59 -8.23 -44.54
C PRO A 83 -29.80 -7.31 -44.78
N THR A 84 -30.55 -7.60 -45.85
CA THR A 84 -31.84 -6.97 -46.14
C THR A 84 -32.86 -7.38 -45.07
N ASN A 85 -33.35 -6.39 -44.31
CA ASN A 85 -34.39 -6.54 -43.29
C ASN A 85 -35.78 -6.73 -43.93
N ASP A 86 -36.28 -7.96 -43.96
CA ASP A 86 -37.71 -8.28 -44.16
C ASP A 86 -38.40 -8.44 -42.80
N LEU A 87 -38.68 -7.32 -42.12
CA LEU A 87 -39.57 -7.30 -40.96
C LEU A 87 -40.76 -6.35 -41.19
N PRO A 88 -41.99 -6.77 -40.82
CA PRO A 88 -43.22 -6.03 -41.04
C PRO A 88 -43.33 -4.77 -40.15
N PRO A 89 -44.10 -3.74 -40.57
CA PRO A 89 -44.06 -2.40 -39.98
C PRO A 89 -44.41 -2.33 -38.49
N TRP A 90 -45.30 -3.21 -38.02
CA TRP A 90 -45.76 -3.22 -36.63
C TRP A 90 -44.69 -3.71 -35.63
N ALA A 91 -43.64 -4.39 -36.10
CA ALA A 91 -42.56 -4.90 -35.27
C ALA A 91 -41.42 -3.90 -35.06
N ARG A 92 -41.42 -2.75 -35.75
CA ARG A 92 -40.34 -1.75 -35.68
C ARG A 92 -40.43 -0.88 -34.44
N ASP A 93 -41.64 -0.54 -33.99
CA ASP A 93 -41.82 0.40 -32.89
C ASP A 93 -41.93 -0.28 -31.51
N ALA A 94 -42.33 -1.57 -31.45
CA ALA A 94 -42.52 -2.27 -30.18
C ALA A 94 -41.22 -2.83 -29.55
N PHE A 95 -40.13 -2.93 -30.34
CA PHE A 95 -38.87 -3.53 -29.89
C PHE A 95 -37.65 -2.62 -30.07
N SER A 96 -37.80 -1.40 -30.61
CA SER A 96 -36.68 -0.47 -30.74
C SER A 96 -36.12 0.01 -29.40
N ASP A 97 -36.93 0.06 -28.33
CA ASP A 97 -36.47 0.43 -26.97
C ASP A 97 -35.93 -0.75 -26.15
N LEU A 98 -36.01 -1.99 -26.65
CA LEU A 98 -35.51 -3.21 -25.98
C LEU A 98 -34.30 -3.83 -26.68
N ALA A 99 -33.91 -3.29 -27.84
CA ALA A 99 -32.82 -3.80 -28.67
C ALA A 99 -31.69 -2.77 -28.79
N ASP A 100 -31.17 -2.31 -27.66
CA ASP A 100 -29.82 -1.74 -27.57
C ASP A 100 -28.82 -2.86 -27.22
N PHE A 101 -28.97 -4.00 -27.93
CA PHE A 101 -28.01 -5.10 -27.96
C PHE A 101 -27.27 -5.06 -29.29
N ASP A 102 -26.51 -3.99 -29.51
CA ASP A 102 -25.29 -4.08 -30.32
C ASP A 102 -24.25 -4.84 -29.49
N ALA A 103 -24.49 -6.15 -29.33
CA ALA A 103 -23.40 -7.05 -29.02
C ALA A 103 -22.47 -7.01 -30.24
N PRO A 104 -21.19 -6.59 -30.11
CA PRO A 104 -20.26 -6.80 -31.21
C PRO A 104 -20.28 -8.29 -31.51
N ALA A 105 -20.64 -8.64 -32.76
CA ALA A 105 -20.50 -10.01 -33.23
C ALA A 105 -19.06 -10.43 -32.92
N SER A 106 -18.92 -11.38 -31.99
CA SER A 106 -17.62 -11.95 -31.67
C SER A 106 -16.98 -12.35 -32.99
N PRO A 107 -15.74 -11.91 -33.30
CA PRO A 107 -15.04 -12.50 -34.41
C PRO A 107 -15.06 -14.01 -34.17
N VAL A 108 -15.43 -14.78 -35.19
CA VAL A 108 -15.23 -16.23 -35.17
C VAL A 108 -13.73 -16.42 -35.08
N VAL A 109 -13.25 -16.57 -33.84
CA VAL A 109 -11.87 -16.91 -33.53
C VAL A 109 -11.66 -18.27 -34.18
N ALA A 110 -10.65 -18.33 -35.05
CA ALA A 110 -10.19 -19.58 -35.64
C ALA A 110 -10.00 -20.60 -34.50
N ALA A 111 -10.57 -21.79 -34.65
CA ALA A 111 -10.60 -22.86 -33.65
C ALA A 111 -9.35 -22.86 -32.75
N ASP A 112 -9.56 -22.43 -31.51
CA ASP A 112 -8.52 -22.29 -30.49
C ASP A 112 -7.71 -23.58 -30.38
N ALA A 113 -6.39 -23.44 -30.36
CA ALA A 113 -5.52 -24.48 -29.82
C ALA A 113 -6.05 -24.78 -28.41
N ARG A 114 -6.57 -26.00 -28.19
CA ARG A 114 -7.05 -26.43 -26.86
C ARG A 114 -5.94 -26.19 -25.85
N THR A 115 -6.15 -25.22 -24.97
CA THR A 115 -5.27 -25.02 -23.82
C THR A 115 -5.63 -26.08 -22.79
N THR A 116 -4.63 -26.76 -22.24
CA THR A 116 -4.84 -27.78 -21.21
C THR A 116 -5.42 -27.11 -19.96
N SER A 117 -6.53 -27.67 -19.47
CA SER A 117 -7.24 -27.10 -18.34
C SER A 117 -6.42 -27.20 -17.04
N VAL A 118 -6.73 -26.40 -16.03
CA VAL A 118 -6.03 -26.49 -14.73
C VAL A 118 -6.23 -27.87 -14.10
N ALA A 119 -7.45 -28.42 -14.16
CA ALA A 119 -7.78 -29.73 -13.63
C ALA A 119 -7.00 -30.85 -14.32
N GLU A 120 -6.90 -30.78 -15.65
CA GLU A 120 -6.16 -31.73 -16.48
C GLU A 120 -4.66 -31.70 -16.16
N ARG A 121 -4.06 -30.51 -15.99
CA ARG A 121 -2.65 -30.39 -15.58
C ARG A 121 -2.38 -30.93 -14.18
N ILE A 122 -3.32 -30.76 -13.24
CA ILE A 122 -3.19 -31.38 -11.91
C ILE A 122 -3.27 -32.90 -12.02
N ALA A 123 -4.19 -33.44 -12.83
CA ALA A 123 -4.30 -34.88 -13.06
C ALA A 123 -3.02 -35.45 -13.71
N GLN A 124 -2.46 -34.76 -14.71
CA GLN A 124 -1.19 -35.12 -15.35
C GLN A 124 -0.01 -35.06 -14.38
N LEU A 125 0.05 -34.05 -13.50
CA LEU A 125 1.10 -33.93 -12.48
C LEU A 125 1.12 -35.13 -11.51
N LEU A 126 -0.02 -35.79 -11.35
CA LEU A 126 -0.23 -36.93 -10.46
C LEU A 126 -0.24 -38.28 -11.21
N ASP A 127 0.03 -38.27 -12.52
CA ASP A 127 -0.05 -39.43 -13.40
C ASP A 127 -1.41 -40.16 -13.32
N LEU A 128 -2.50 -39.41 -13.17
CA LEU A 128 -3.86 -39.97 -13.09
C LEU A 128 -4.39 -40.32 -14.47
N GLU A 129 -4.83 -41.57 -14.66
CA GLU A 129 -5.59 -41.99 -15.83
C GLU A 129 -7.03 -41.46 -15.73
N THR A 130 -7.31 -40.33 -16.37
CA THR A 130 -8.67 -39.78 -16.47
C THR A 130 -9.33 -40.21 -17.79
N ASP A 131 -10.41 -40.98 -17.72
CA ASP A 131 -11.26 -41.26 -18.89
C ASP A 131 -11.93 -39.99 -19.42
N GLU A 132 -12.32 -39.94 -20.70
CA GLU A 132 -13.04 -38.80 -21.33
C GLU A 132 -14.36 -38.39 -20.62
N HIS A 133 -14.85 -39.22 -19.70
CA HIS A 133 -16.08 -39.00 -18.93
C HIS A 133 -15.83 -38.83 -17.42
N SER A 134 -14.58 -38.90 -16.97
CA SER A 134 -14.20 -38.75 -15.56
C SER A 134 -14.15 -37.27 -15.18
N ASP A 135 -14.71 -36.92 -14.02
CA ASP A 135 -14.52 -35.59 -13.42
C ASP A 135 -13.10 -35.48 -12.88
N GLU A 136 -12.24 -34.74 -13.58
CA GLU A 136 -10.82 -34.65 -13.24
C GLU A 136 -10.62 -34.07 -11.82
N VAL A 137 -11.48 -33.14 -11.39
CA VAL A 137 -11.41 -32.56 -10.05
C VAL A 137 -11.76 -33.59 -8.97
N HIS A 138 -12.69 -34.50 -9.25
CA HIS A 138 -13.03 -35.60 -8.34
C HIS A 138 -11.87 -36.60 -8.22
N ALA A 139 -11.23 -36.95 -9.35
CA ALA A 139 -10.05 -37.81 -9.34
C ALA A 139 -8.92 -37.21 -8.49
N VAL A 140 -8.67 -35.90 -8.63
CA VAL A 140 -7.69 -35.14 -7.85
C VAL A 140 -8.01 -35.19 -6.35
N VAL A 141 -9.26 -34.95 -5.93
CA VAL A 141 -9.63 -34.97 -4.50
C VAL A 141 -9.52 -36.37 -3.89
N SER A 142 -9.76 -37.40 -4.68
CA SER A 142 -9.71 -38.80 -4.26
C SER A 142 -8.28 -39.34 -4.09
N GLU A 143 -7.28 -38.64 -4.66
CA GLU A 143 -5.89 -39.12 -4.71
C GLU A 143 -5.21 -39.07 -3.33
N PRO A 144 -4.78 -40.21 -2.76
CA PRO A 144 -4.15 -40.26 -1.45
C PRO A 144 -2.87 -39.42 -1.32
N GLN A 145 -2.12 -39.25 -2.42
CA GLN A 145 -0.89 -38.46 -2.45
C GLN A 145 -1.13 -36.98 -2.17
N LEU A 146 -2.34 -36.47 -2.39
CA LEU A 146 -2.70 -35.06 -2.15
C LEU A 146 -3.21 -34.76 -0.74
N ARG A 147 -3.35 -35.78 0.11
CA ARG A 147 -3.86 -35.59 1.47
C ARG A 147 -2.97 -34.65 2.25
N GLY A 148 -3.56 -33.53 2.68
CA GLY A 148 -2.84 -32.50 3.42
C GLY A 148 -1.78 -31.78 2.60
N LYS A 149 -1.78 -31.88 1.26
CA LYS A 149 -0.90 -31.07 0.40
C LYS A 149 -1.55 -29.74 0.00
N VAL A 150 -0.71 -28.79 -0.40
CA VAL A 150 -1.15 -27.51 -0.97
C VAL A 150 -0.86 -27.50 -2.48
N LEU A 151 -1.90 -27.44 -3.30
CA LEU A 151 -1.79 -27.22 -4.73
C LEU A 151 -1.60 -25.73 -4.99
N VAL A 152 -0.48 -25.34 -5.60
CA VAL A 152 -0.14 -23.94 -5.87
C VAL A 152 -0.44 -23.61 -7.31
N VAL A 153 -1.29 -22.60 -7.54
CA VAL A 153 -1.70 -22.15 -8.87
C VAL A 153 -1.46 -20.65 -9.04
N CYS A 154 -0.74 -20.29 -10.11
CA CYS A 154 -0.45 -18.90 -10.48
C CYS A 154 -1.49 -18.40 -11.49
N GLY A 155 -2.58 -17.81 -11.02
CA GLY A 155 -3.71 -17.36 -11.84
C GLY A 155 -3.34 -16.34 -12.93
N TRP A 156 -2.28 -15.55 -12.77
CA TRP A 156 -1.81 -14.62 -13.81
C TRP A 156 -1.11 -15.28 -15.00
N ARG A 157 -0.77 -16.57 -14.88
CA ARG A 157 -0.21 -17.40 -15.97
C ARG A 157 -1.29 -18.22 -16.66
N GLU A 158 -2.51 -18.22 -16.13
CA GLU A 158 -3.63 -19.00 -16.62
C GLU A 158 -4.35 -18.32 -17.79
N ARG A 159 -4.68 -19.12 -18.82
CA ARG A 159 -5.38 -18.66 -20.03
C ARG A 159 -6.89 -18.88 -19.95
N ASP A 160 -7.29 -20.00 -19.36
CA ASP A 160 -8.70 -20.35 -19.16
C ASP A 160 -9.16 -19.98 -17.75
N ARG A 161 -9.71 -18.77 -17.64
CA ARG A 161 -10.25 -18.22 -16.39
C ARG A 161 -11.47 -19.01 -15.88
N ASP A 162 -12.24 -19.61 -16.77
CA ASP A 162 -13.43 -20.38 -16.42
C ASP A 162 -13.04 -21.76 -15.88
N SER A 163 -12.03 -22.41 -16.47
CA SER A 163 -11.44 -23.63 -15.89
C SER A 163 -10.89 -23.36 -14.49
N LEU A 164 -10.16 -22.26 -14.30
CA LEU A 164 -9.61 -21.88 -12.99
C LEU A 164 -10.73 -21.70 -11.95
N ALA A 165 -11.81 -20.98 -12.29
CA ALA A 165 -12.95 -20.80 -11.40
C ALA A 165 -13.70 -22.11 -11.09
N LYS A 166 -13.79 -23.02 -12.07
CA LYS A 166 -14.39 -24.36 -11.88
C LYS A 166 -13.58 -25.18 -10.89
N VAL A 167 -12.25 -25.24 -11.03
CA VAL A 167 -11.38 -25.99 -10.08
C VAL A 167 -11.55 -25.42 -8.66
N LEU A 168 -11.50 -24.10 -8.52
CA LEU A 168 -11.61 -23.43 -7.23
C LEU A 168 -12.94 -23.74 -6.50
N THR A 169 -14.07 -23.69 -7.22
CA THR A 169 -15.41 -23.95 -6.65
C THR A 169 -15.68 -25.44 -6.44
N ARG A 170 -15.24 -26.30 -7.37
CA ARG A 170 -15.53 -27.72 -7.36
C ARG A 170 -14.66 -28.50 -6.38
N LEU A 171 -13.36 -28.20 -6.30
CA LEU A 171 -12.44 -28.85 -5.35
C LEU A 171 -12.92 -28.65 -3.91
N THR A 172 -13.30 -27.42 -3.57
CA THR A 172 -13.75 -27.08 -2.21
C THR A 172 -15.08 -27.73 -1.85
N SER A 173 -15.98 -27.90 -2.83
CA SER A 173 -17.24 -28.64 -2.67
C SER A 173 -16.98 -30.14 -2.45
N LEU A 174 -16.16 -30.77 -3.29
CA LEU A 174 -15.83 -32.19 -3.22
C LEU A 174 -15.11 -32.57 -1.91
N VAL A 175 -14.20 -31.73 -1.43
CA VAL A 175 -13.52 -31.94 -0.14
C VAL A 175 -14.52 -32.00 1.03
N LYS A 176 -15.62 -31.26 0.96
CA LYS A 176 -16.69 -31.33 1.97
C LYS A 176 -17.52 -32.60 1.84
N GLU A 177 -17.84 -33.00 0.61
CA GLU A 177 -18.60 -34.23 0.33
C GLU A 177 -17.86 -35.48 0.83
N GLU A 178 -16.54 -35.52 0.66
CA GLU A 178 -15.66 -36.60 1.17
C GLU A 178 -15.48 -36.59 2.70
N GLY A 179 -15.96 -35.55 3.40
CA GLY A 179 -15.92 -35.48 4.86
C GLY A 179 -14.52 -35.49 5.47
N LEU A 180 -13.51 -35.07 4.70
CA LEU A 180 -12.11 -35.10 5.13
C LEU A 180 -11.88 -34.16 6.33
N GLN A 181 -11.10 -34.65 7.31
CA GLN A 181 -10.61 -33.84 8.41
C GLN A 181 -9.69 -32.73 7.88
N PRO A 182 -9.69 -31.52 8.47
CA PRO A 182 -8.93 -30.38 7.95
C PRO A 182 -7.48 -30.67 7.56
N ALA A 183 -6.74 -31.40 8.40
CA ALA A 183 -5.34 -31.77 8.16
C ALA A 183 -5.10 -32.72 6.96
N HIS A 184 -6.15 -33.40 6.47
CA HIS A 184 -6.07 -34.33 5.35
C HIS A 184 -6.64 -33.76 4.05
N ARG A 185 -7.20 -32.55 4.08
CA ARG A 185 -7.80 -31.93 2.90
C ARG A 185 -6.71 -31.55 1.91
N PRO A 186 -6.84 -31.87 0.61
CA PRO A 186 -6.10 -31.15 -0.41
C PRO A 186 -6.57 -29.70 -0.40
N ARG A 187 -5.62 -28.76 -0.37
CA ARG A 187 -5.87 -27.32 -0.27
C ARG A 187 -5.39 -26.65 -1.55
N LEU A 188 -6.09 -25.61 -1.98
CA LEU A 188 -5.66 -24.80 -3.11
C LEU A 188 -5.10 -23.46 -2.59
N LEU A 189 -3.88 -23.12 -2.97
CA LEU A 189 -3.32 -21.78 -2.88
C LEU A 189 -3.34 -21.17 -4.29
N LEU A 190 -4.32 -20.32 -4.56
CA LEU A 190 -4.47 -19.60 -5.81
C LEU A 190 -4.04 -18.14 -5.64
N ALA A 191 -2.89 -17.77 -6.19
CA ALA A 191 -2.47 -16.38 -6.27
C ALA A 191 -2.88 -15.79 -7.63
N SER A 192 -3.53 -14.63 -7.67
CA SER A 192 -4.11 -14.08 -8.90
C SER A 192 -4.24 -12.56 -8.86
N ARG A 193 -4.29 -11.91 -10.03
CA ARG A 193 -4.81 -10.53 -10.13
C ARG A 193 -6.33 -10.60 -10.16
N GLU A 194 -6.99 -9.54 -9.70
CA GLU A 194 -8.45 -9.46 -9.77
C GLU A 194 -8.98 -9.67 -11.21
N ARG A 195 -8.25 -9.16 -12.21
CA ARG A 195 -8.62 -9.27 -13.63
C ARG A 195 -8.45 -10.68 -14.23
N ASP A 196 -7.71 -11.56 -13.57
CA ASP A 196 -7.45 -12.92 -14.06
C ASP A 196 -8.52 -13.92 -13.58
N LEU A 197 -9.45 -13.48 -12.72
CA LEU A 197 -10.60 -14.28 -12.30
C LEU A 197 -11.89 -13.78 -12.94
N PRO A 198 -12.86 -14.66 -13.24
CA PRO A 198 -14.20 -14.24 -13.58
C PRO A 198 -14.82 -13.45 -12.41
N PRO A 199 -15.52 -12.32 -12.64
CA PRO A 199 -16.06 -11.48 -11.56
C PRO A 199 -16.95 -12.24 -10.56
N ALA A 200 -17.73 -13.21 -11.05
CA ALA A 200 -18.62 -14.04 -10.24
C ALA A 200 -17.91 -15.17 -9.48
N ALA A 201 -16.62 -15.44 -9.74
CA ALA A 201 -15.90 -16.55 -9.12
C ALA A 201 -15.74 -16.35 -7.61
N LEU A 202 -15.40 -15.13 -7.18
CA LEU A 202 -15.18 -14.80 -5.78
C LEU A 202 -16.46 -14.87 -4.94
N ASP A 203 -17.60 -14.48 -5.52
CA ASP A 203 -18.90 -14.47 -4.83
C ASP A 203 -19.47 -15.89 -4.62
N ARG A 204 -18.99 -16.86 -5.39
CA ARG A 204 -19.41 -18.28 -5.33
C ARG A 204 -18.57 -19.12 -4.37
N LEU A 205 -17.56 -18.52 -3.72
CA LEU A 205 -16.65 -19.25 -2.84
C LEU A 205 -17.29 -19.57 -1.50
N ASP A 206 -17.08 -20.81 -1.06
CA ASP A 206 -17.51 -21.27 0.23
C ASP A 206 -16.59 -20.77 1.34
N GLN A 207 -17.10 -19.86 2.17
CA GLN A 207 -16.34 -19.25 3.26
C GLN A 207 -15.97 -20.23 4.38
N MET A 208 -16.51 -21.45 4.42
CA MET A 208 -16.13 -22.45 5.43
C MET A 208 -14.93 -23.31 5.03
N THR A 209 -14.53 -23.27 3.76
CA THR A 209 -13.37 -24.01 3.23
C THR A 209 -12.39 -23.14 2.47
N THR A 210 -12.78 -21.92 2.14
CA THR A 210 -11.97 -20.99 1.36
C THR A 210 -11.85 -19.64 2.05
N ARG A 211 -10.64 -19.09 2.08
CA ARG A 211 -10.34 -17.74 2.54
C ARG A 211 -9.92 -16.90 1.34
N VAL A 212 -10.54 -15.72 1.19
CA VAL A 212 -10.11 -14.73 0.19
C VAL A 212 -9.28 -13.67 0.90
N ARG A 213 -8.02 -13.55 0.52
CA ARG A 213 -7.05 -12.62 1.10
C ARG A 213 -6.69 -11.61 0.03
N TRP A 214 -6.97 -10.34 0.29
CA TRP A 214 -6.49 -9.24 -0.55
C TRP A 214 -5.15 -8.77 0.00
N TRP A 215 -4.22 -8.41 -0.89
CA TRP A 215 -3.08 -7.59 -0.51
C TRP A 215 -3.55 -6.17 -0.20
N TRP A 216 -4.20 -5.99 0.95
CA TRP A 216 -4.87 -4.76 1.36
C TRP A 216 -4.72 -4.56 2.86
N GLY A 217 -4.12 -3.43 3.25
CA GLY A 217 -3.69 -3.16 4.62
C GLY A 217 -2.47 -3.98 5.04
N VAL A 218 -1.68 -4.44 4.06
CA VAL A 218 -0.48 -5.25 4.30
C VAL A 218 0.74 -4.39 4.56
N VAL A 219 0.88 -3.28 3.82
CA VAL A 219 2.00 -2.36 3.99
C VAL A 219 1.59 -1.29 4.99
N GLY A 220 2.29 -1.23 6.12
CA GLY A 220 2.16 -0.21 7.15
C GLY A 220 3.24 0.86 7.06
N ARG A 221 3.24 1.80 8.01
CA ARG A 221 4.23 2.88 8.05
C ARG A 221 5.63 2.36 8.31
N LEU A 222 5.76 1.36 9.17
CA LEU A 222 7.06 0.79 9.52
C LEU A 222 7.73 0.20 8.27
N ASP A 223 6.98 -0.47 7.42
CA ASP A 223 7.47 -1.04 6.16
C ASP A 223 8.03 0.05 5.24
N THR A 224 7.26 1.13 5.03
CA THR A 224 7.72 2.29 4.25
C THR A 224 8.97 2.92 4.87
N ALA A 225 9.01 3.10 6.19
CA ALA A 225 10.16 3.67 6.89
C ALA A 225 11.42 2.81 6.74
N VAL A 226 11.28 1.48 6.76
CA VAL A 226 12.39 0.53 6.52
C VAL A 226 12.92 0.68 5.10
N VAL A 227 12.04 0.78 4.10
CA VAL A 227 12.43 1.03 2.70
C VAL A 227 13.19 2.34 2.57
N VAL A 228 12.67 3.43 3.16
CA VAL A 228 13.31 4.75 3.14
C VAL A 228 14.69 4.69 3.80
N ALA A 229 14.80 4.16 5.02
CA ALA A 229 16.08 4.07 5.73
C ALA A 229 17.14 3.27 4.96
N THR A 230 16.73 2.15 4.36
CA THR A 230 17.61 1.27 3.59
C THR A 230 18.09 1.94 2.29
N ALA A 231 17.18 2.57 1.55
CA ALA A 231 17.51 3.24 0.29
C ALA A 231 18.32 4.53 0.51
N ARG A 232 18.00 5.31 1.55
CA ARG A 232 18.56 6.64 1.80
C ARG A 232 19.99 6.63 2.33
N THR A 233 20.45 5.51 2.88
CA THR A 233 21.87 5.31 3.27
C THR A 233 22.83 5.61 2.10
N LYS A 234 22.42 5.36 0.85
CA LYS A 234 23.22 5.68 -0.35
C LYS A 234 23.30 7.19 -0.64
N PHE A 235 22.25 7.94 -0.31
CA PHE A 235 22.17 9.39 -0.50
C PHE A 235 23.02 10.13 0.55
N ALA A 236 22.92 9.72 1.82
CA ALA A 236 23.68 10.30 2.93
C ALA A 236 25.21 10.22 2.72
N ASN A 237 25.69 9.14 2.09
CA ASN A 237 27.12 8.99 1.77
C ASN A 237 27.66 10.00 0.74
N ARG A 238 26.78 10.75 0.05
CA ARG A 238 27.15 11.73 -0.99
C ARG A 238 27.08 13.17 -0.52
N THR A 239 26.43 13.44 0.62
CA THR A 239 26.16 14.81 1.10
C THR A 239 27.19 15.27 2.12
N SER A 240 27.55 16.56 2.08
CA SER A 240 28.49 17.18 3.04
C SER A 240 27.87 17.23 4.44
N ALA A 241 28.65 16.87 5.47
CA ALA A 241 28.20 16.76 6.87
C ALA A 241 28.12 18.13 7.58
N THR A 242 27.14 18.95 7.19
CA THR A 242 26.80 20.20 7.89
C THR A 242 25.67 19.95 8.90
N ARG A 243 25.50 20.86 9.89
CA ARG A 243 24.36 20.78 10.82
C ARG A 243 23.01 20.88 10.10
N VAL A 244 22.95 21.74 9.08
CA VAL A 244 21.74 21.93 8.27
C VAL A 244 21.39 20.66 7.50
N SER A 245 22.37 20.03 6.83
CA SER A 245 22.14 18.76 6.14
C SER A 245 21.78 17.62 7.09
N ALA A 246 22.36 17.56 8.29
CA ALA A 246 21.98 16.57 9.30
C ALA A 246 20.52 16.71 9.76
N LEU A 247 20.06 17.93 10.07
CA LEU A 247 18.66 18.16 10.45
C LEU A 247 17.71 17.89 9.28
N ARG A 248 18.06 18.36 8.07
CA ARG A 248 17.29 18.07 6.84
C ARG A 248 17.14 16.57 6.61
N GLU A 249 18.20 15.80 6.86
CA GLU A 249 18.18 14.36 6.68
C GLU A 249 17.21 13.65 7.64
N VAL A 250 17.21 14.05 8.92
CA VAL A 250 16.25 13.54 9.91
C VAL A 250 14.81 13.84 9.48
N VAL A 251 14.54 15.07 9.04
CA VAL A 251 13.22 15.48 8.56
C VAL A 251 12.82 14.73 7.29
N ALA A 252 13.75 14.57 6.35
CA ALA A 252 13.47 13.98 5.05
C ALA A 252 13.04 12.51 5.16
N ILE A 253 13.62 11.72 6.07
CA ILE A 253 13.23 10.31 6.28
C ILE A 253 11.74 10.20 6.61
N ASP A 254 11.27 10.97 7.59
CA ASP A 254 9.86 10.93 8.02
C ASP A 254 8.92 11.57 7.00
N VAL A 255 9.36 12.63 6.31
CA VAL A 255 8.58 13.25 5.22
C VAL A 255 8.41 12.29 4.05
N ILE A 256 9.46 11.61 3.59
CA ILE A 256 9.34 10.61 2.53
C ILE A 256 8.39 9.51 2.96
N THR A 257 8.54 9.01 4.19
CA THR A 257 7.69 7.94 4.72
C THR A 257 6.21 8.33 4.70
N GLU A 258 5.86 9.55 5.13
CA GLU A 258 4.47 10.01 5.16
C GLU A 258 3.90 10.40 3.80
N VAL A 259 4.75 10.90 2.90
CA VAL A 259 4.37 11.32 1.54
C VAL A 259 4.21 10.12 0.62
N ALA A 260 5.12 9.15 0.68
CA ALA A 260 5.02 7.94 -0.12
C ALA A 260 3.89 7.03 0.38
N GLY A 261 3.66 6.98 1.69
CA GLY A 261 2.64 6.11 2.28
C GLY A 261 2.86 4.66 1.86
N PRO A 262 1.87 3.96 1.27
CA PRO A 262 2.04 2.58 0.82
C PRO A 262 2.85 2.40 -0.47
N ASP A 263 3.16 3.49 -1.19
CA ASP A 263 3.91 3.42 -2.46
C ASP A 263 5.41 3.26 -2.20
N LEU A 264 5.85 2.01 -2.08
CA LEU A 264 7.24 1.66 -1.80
C LEU A 264 8.20 2.08 -2.91
N GLN A 265 7.73 2.22 -4.16
CA GLN A 265 8.57 2.67 -5.27
C GLN A 265 8.82 4.18 -5.19
N LEU A 266 7.78 4.96 -4.89
CA LEU A 266 7.95 6.39 -4.62
C LEU A 266 8.84 6.61 -3.39
N ALA A 267 8.68 5.79 -2.34
CA ALA A 267 9.54 5.84 -1.16
C ALA A 267 11.02 5.64 -1.53
N GLU A 268 11.34 4.61 -2.32
CA GLU A 268 12.71 4.36 -2.81
C GLU A 268 13.23 5.48 -3.72
N HIS A 269 12.41 5.95 -4.66
CA HIS A 269 12.79 7.04 -5.56
C HIS A 269 13.13 8.31 -4.79
N LEU A 270 12.24 8.77 -3.90
CA LEU A 270 12.50 9.96 -3.09
C LEU A 270 13.69 9.75 -2.14
N ALA A 271 13.84 8.56 -1.54
CA ALA A 271 14.98 8.25 -0.69
C ALA A 271 16.33 8.31 -1.44
N THR A 272 16.35 8.05 -2.74
CA THR A 272 17.58 8.02 -3.53
C THR A 272 17.85 9.31 -4.32
N SER A 273 16.82 10.12 -4.58
CA SER A 273 16.92 11.28 -5.47
C SER A 273 16.56 12.62 -4.82
N TRP A 274 15.71 12.66 -3.80
CA TRP A 274 15.25 13.92 -3.20
C TRP A 274 16.25 14.49 -2.20
N ASP A 275 16.56 15.77 -2.37
CA ASP A 275 17.56 16.53 -1.60
C ASP A 275 17.11 16.94 -0.19
N GLY A 276 15.86 16.66 0.16
CA GLY A 276 15.27 16.99 1.45
C GLY A 276 14.73 18.42 1.54
N MET A 277 14.73 19.20 0.45
CA MET A 277 14.11 20.53 0.42
C MET A 277 12.61 20.43 0.11
N VAL A 278 11.78 21.05 0.94
CA VAL A 278 10.31 21.04 0.76
C VAL A 278 9.93 21.68 -0.58
N SER A 279 10.68 22.71 -0.99
CA SER A 279 10.47 23.41 -2.27
C SER A 279 10.69 22.53 -3.51
N SER A 280 11.54 21.50 -3.45
CA SER A 280 11.87 20.60 -4.57
C SER A 280 11.07 19.29 -4.56
N LEU A 281 10.30 19.03 -3.49
CA LEU A 281 9.62 17.76 -3.28
C LEU A 281 8.53 17.50 -4.35
N GLY A 282 7.77 18.54 -4.72
CA GLY A 282 6.73 18.42 -5.75
C GLY A 282 7.30 17.95 -7.10
N ASP A 283 8.39 18.59 -7.54
CA ASP A 283 9.09 18.23 -8.77
C ASP A 283 9.66 16.80 -8.70
N SER A 284 10.15 16.40 -7.53
CA SER A 284 10.69 15.04 -7.32
C SER A 284 9.60 13.96 -7.39
N ILE A 285 8.39 14.26 -6.92
CA ILE A 285 7.21 13.39 -7.05
C ILE A 285 6.76 13.33 -8.51
N GLU A 286 6.76 14.46 -9.21
CA GLU A 286 6.31 14.53 -10.62
C GLU A 286 7.13 13.62 -11.54
N VAL A 287 8.44 13.45 -11.27
CA VAL A 287 9.29 12.50 -12.00
C VAL A 287 8.83 11.05 -11.83
N SER A 288 8.20 10.72 -10.70
CA SER A 288 7.61 9.38 -10.44
C SER A 288 6.11 9.32 -10.74
N ALA A 289 5.50 10.40 -11.22
CA ALA A 289 4.08 10.43 -11.51
C ALA A 289 3.75 9.41 -12.60
N ARG A 290 2.72 8.61 -12.35
CA ARG A 290 2.23 7.64 -13.31
C ARG A 290 1.06 8.28 -14.06
N ASP A 291 0.98 8.07 -15.37
CA ASP A 291 -0.10 8.63 -16.19
C ASP A 291 -1.46 8.03 -15.78
N PHE A 292 -2.16 8.75 -14.90
CA PHE A 292 -3.56 8.54 -14.58
C PHE A 292 -4.43 9.43 -15.47
N GLY A 293 -5.50 8.86 -16.02
CA GLY A 293 -6.56 9.65 -16.66
C GLY A 293 -7.11 10.66 -15.67
N VAL A 294 -7.06 11.95 -16.04
CA VAL A 294 -7.36 13.11 -15.17
C VAL A 294 -8.78 13.10 -14.58
N ASP A 295 -9.70 12.31 -15.14
CA ASP A 295 -11.11 12.23 -14.73
C ASP A 295 -11.42 11.15 -13.67
N ASP A 296 -10.53 10.19 -13.45
CA ASP A 296 -10.88 8.96 -12.70
C ASP A 296 -10.73 9.08 -11.17
N LEU A 297 -10.00 10.08 -10.67
CA LEU A 297 -9.79 10.32 -9.23
C LEU A 297 -10.55 11.57 -8.72
N ARG A 298 -11.34 12.23 -9.59
CA ARG A 298 -12.12 13.44 -9.25
C ARG A 298 -13.24 13.21 -8.22
N HIS A 299 -13.46 11.97 -7.79
CA HIS A 299 -14.42 11.59 -6.75
C HIS A 299 -13.80 11.54 -5.33
N GLU A 300 -12.74 12.30 -5.07
CA GLU A 300 -12.13 12.50 -3.75
C GLU A 300 -12.98 13.36 -2.78
N GLY A 301 -14.31 13.40 -2.96
CA GLY A 301 -15.21 14.13 -2.07
C GLY A 301 -15.28 13.52 -0.68
N GLU A 302 -15.32 12.19 -0.58
CA GLU A 302 -15.32 11.46 0.69
C GLU A 302 -14.74 10.07 0.47
N LEU A 303 -13.43 9.90 0.64
CA LEU A 303 -12.83 8.56 0.77
C LEU A 303 -13.67 7.76 1.80
N PRO A 304 -14.04 6.50 1.49
CA PRO A 304 -14.83 5.70 2.41
C PRO A 304 -14.19 5.71 3.80
N ARG A 305 -14.93 6.15 4.83
CA ARG A 305 -14.36 6.28 6.19
C ARG A 305 -13.84 4.94 6.74
N HIS A 306 -14.32 3.82 6.19
CA HIS A 306 -13.99 2.47 6.59
C HIS A 306 -13.84 1.60 5.32
N SER A 307 -12.72 0.90 5.20
CA SER A 307 -12.60 -0.24 4.29
C SER A 307 -12.48 -1.51 5.12
N GLY A 308 -13.20 -2.56 4.74
CA GLY A 308 -13.00 -3.91 5.30
C GLY A 308 -11.70 -4.54 4.80
N HIS A 309 -11.68 -5.87 4.72
CA HIS A 309 -10.51 -6.65 4.26
C HIS A 309 -10.31 -6.68 2.73
N ARG A 310 -10.84 -5.69 2.02
CA ARG A 310 -10.72 -5.57 0.56
C ARG A 310 -10.70 -4.10 0.12
N PRO A 311 -10.02 -3.76 -0.97
CA PRO A 311 -10.07 -2.42 -1.54
C PRO A 311 -11.50 -2.05 -1.97
N PRO A 312 -11.98 -0.84 -1.62
CA PRO A 312 -13.21 -0.27 -2.18
C PRO A 312 -13.16 -0.25 -3.70
N TYR A 313 -14.31 -0.40 -4.36
CA TYR A 313 -14.39 -0.52 -5.82
C TYR A 313 -13.73 0.67 -6.53
N GLU A 314 -13.94 1.87 -5.99
CA GLU A 314 -13.42 3.15 -6.47
C GLU A 314 -11.88 3.21 -6.42
N LEU A 315 -11.26 2.50 -5.47
CA LEU A 315 -9.81 2.47 -5.29
C LEU A 315 -9.15 1.27 -5.97
N ARG A 316 -9.89 0.30 -6.52
CA ARG A 316 -9.31 -0.92 -7.09
C ARG A 316 -8.32 -0.64 -8.22
N ARG A 317 -8.56 0.38 -9.05
CA ARG A 317 -7.61 0.74 -10.12
C ARG A 317 -6.30 1.27 -9.56
N ALA A 318 -6.35 2.15 -8.56
CA ALA A 318 -5.16 2.68 -7.89
C ALA A 318 -4.42 1.59 -7.10
N TRP A 319 -5.18 0.73 -6.41
CA TRP A 319 -4.66 -0.43 -5.71
C TRP A 319 -3.94 -1.42 -6.65
N ARG A 320 -4.51 -1.75 -7.81
CA ARG A 320 -3.87 -2.61 -8.83
C ARG A 320 -2.51 -2.08 -9.25
N LEU A 321 -2.34 -0.75 -9.29
CA LEU A 321 -1.08 -0.11 -9.63
C LEU A 321 -0.15 0.09 -8.42
N GLY A 322 -0.48 -0.46 -7.25
CA GLY A 322 0.30 -0.31 -6.03
C GLY A 322 0.27 1.11 -5.44
N LEU A 323 -0.66 1.96 -5.89
CA LEU A 323 -0.74 3.37 -5.50
C LEU A 323 -1.77 3.66 -4.42
N ALA A 324 -2.60 2.69 -4.03
CA ALA A 324 -3.56 2.87 -2.95
C ALA A 324 -3.58 1.66 -2.03
N ASP A 325 -3.61 1.93 -0.72
CA ASP A 325 -3.70 0.89 0.31
C ASP A 325 -4.42 1.42 1.57
N LEU A 326 -4.75 0.51 2.48
CA LEU A 326 -5.16 0.80 3.85
C LEU A 326 -3.91 0.94 4.75
N TRP A 327 -3.22 2.07 4.64
CA TRP A 327 -1.99 2.34 5.36
C TRP A 327 -2.28 2.91 6.76
N GLU A 328 -1.84 2.23 7.83
CA GLU A 328 -2.16 2.58 9.23
C GLU A 328 -3.68 2.70 9.48
N HIS A 329 -4.46 1.77 8.93
CA HIS A 329 -5.92 1.78 8.97
C HIS A 329 -6.58 3.02 8.34
N GLN A 330 -5.83 3.79 7.55
CA GLN A 330 -6.33 4.93 6.80
C GLN A 330 -6.19 4.66 5.31
N LEU A 331 -7.24 4.99 4.55
CA LEU A 331 -7.12 4.99 3.10
C LEU A 331 -6.07 6.01 2.68
N ARG A 332 -5.03 5.53 1.99
CA ARG A 332 -3.98 6.36 1.43
C ARG A 332 -3.87 6.09 -0.06
N VAL A 333 -3.79 7.18 -0.82
CA VAL A 333 -3.48 7.19 -2.24
C VAL A 333 -2.15 7.92 -2.40
N SER A 334 -1.24 7.32 -3.16
CA SER A 334 0.07 7.87 -3.46
C SER A 334 -0.09 9.20 -4.20
N PRO A 335 0.69 10.23 -3.83
CA PRO A 335 0.70 11.48 -4.61
C PRO A 335 1.22 11.26 -6.04
N ALA A 336 1.93 10.16 -6.34
CA ALA A 336 2.31 9.79 -7.70
C ALA A 336 1.12 9.37 -8.59
N ALA A 337 -0.05 9.06 -7.99
CA ALA A 337 -1.29 8.81 -8.71
C ALA A 337 -1.97 10.10 -9.20
N HIS A 338 -1.54 11.25 -8.70
CA HIS A 338 -2.12 12.55 -9.06
C HIS A 338 -1.06 13.36 -9.79
N ARG A 339 -1.40 14.02 -10.89
CA ARG A 339 -0.52 15.09 -11.39
C ARG A 339 -0.57 16.22 -10.36
N PRO A 340 0.54 16.58 -9.71
CA PRO A 340 0.54 17.64 -8.73
C PRO A 340 0.29 18.98 -9.43
N GLY A 341 -0.99 19.39 -9.54
CA GLY A 341 -1.29 20.80 -9.64
C GLY A 341 -0.80 21.50 -8.37
N ARG A 342 -0.45 22.79 -8.43
CA ARG A 342 -0.01 23.59 -7.26
C ARG A 342 -0.94 23.58 -6.04
N ASN A 343 -2.15 23.05 -6.19
CA ASN A 343 -3.15 22.87 -5.13
C ASN A 343 -3.44 21.38 -4.84
N GLY A 344 -2.51 20.49 -5.18
CA GLY A 344 -2.63 19.03 -5.08
C GLY A 344 -3.08 18.59 -3.70
N ILE A 345 -4.14 17.78 -3.68
CA ILE A 345 -4.91 17.39 -2.51
C ILE A 345 -3.97 16.78 -1.46
N GLY A 346 -3.91 17.40 -0.28
CA GLY A 346 -3.28 16.83 0.92
C GLY A 346 -1.74 16.79 0.99
N LEU A 347 -0.96 17.20 -0.02
CA LEU A 347 0.51 17.12 0.05
C LEU A 347 1.08 17.89 1.26
N ASN A 348 0.61 19.10 1.51
CA ASN A 348 1.00 19.88 2.70
C ASN A 348 0.66 19.13 4.00
N ALA A 349 -0.48 18.44 4.06
CA ALA A 349 -0.84 17.66 5.24
C ALA A 349 0.10 16.45 5.44
N MET A 350 0.57 15.82 4.36
CA MET A 350 1.54 14.72 4.42
C MET A 350 2.93 15.21 4.83
N ILE A 351 3.40 16.31 4.24
CA ILE A 351 4.66 16.97 4.64
C ILE A 351 4.59 17.36 6.10
N TRP A 352 3.51 18.02 6.53
CA TRP A 352 3.31 18.40 7.93
C TRP A 352 3.35 17.18 8.86
N ARG A 353 2.69 16.06 8.52
CA ARG A 353 2.75 14.83 9.34
C ARG A 353 4.18 14.32 9.50
N GLY A 354 4.95 14.29 8.41
CA GLY A 354 6.35 13.86 8.42
C GLY A 354 7.22 14.77 9.27
N GLN A 355 7.12 16.08 9.04
CA GLN A 355 7.84 17.08 9.83
C GLN A 355 7.46 17.07 11.31
N ASN A 356 6.18 16.90 11.62
CA ASN A 356 5.71 16.83 12.99
C ASN A 356 6.30 15.61 13.72
N ARG A 357 6.38 14.44 13.07
CA ARG A 357 7.02 13.24 13.63
C ARG A 357 8.52 13.43 13.85
N ALA A 358 9.22 14.04 12.90
CA ALA A 358 10.66 14.28 13.00
C ALA A 358 11.04 15.35 14.04
N LEU A 359 10.30 16.47 14.05
CA LEU A 359 10.70 17.67 14.80
C LEU A 359 10.13 17.73 16.22
N MET A 360 8.97 17.14 16.50
CA MET A 360 8.40 17.20 17.86
C MET A 360 9.30 16.56 18.93
N PRO A 361 9.95 15.40 18.69
CA PRO A 361 10.92 14.85 19.65
C PRO A 361 12.08 15.80 19.93
N ILE A 362 12.62 16.45 18.89
CA ILE A 362 13.69 17.45 19.01
C ILE A 362 13.19 18.66 19.81
N VAL A 363 12.01 19.17 19.50
CA VAL A 363 11.39 20.29 20.22
C VAL A 363 11.24 19.96 21.71
N ASP A 364 10.75 18.77 22.04
CA ASP A 364 10.52 18.35 23.43
C ASP A 364 11.83 18.16 24.21
N GLU A 365 12.85 17.58 23.59
CA GLU A 365 14.19 17.42 24.17
C GLU A 365 14.80 18.78 24.50
N TYR A 366 14.86 19.68 23.53
CA TYR A 366 15.48 20.99 23.71
C TYR A 366 14.64 21.92 24.58
N ARG A 367 13.31 21.77 24.60
CA ARG A 367 12.44 22.42 25.61
C ARG A 367 12.85 22.01 27.02
N GLY A 368 13.08 20.71 27.27
CA GLY A 368 13.53 20.21 28.57
C GLY A 368 14.87 20.80 29.00
N ARG A 369 15.83 20.90 28.07
CA ARG A 369 17.12 21.57 28.31
C ARG A 369 16.94 23.07 28.61
N LEU A 370 16.16 23.78 27.81
CA LEU A 370 15.89 25.22 28.01
C LEU A 370 15.19 25.47 29.35
N GLU A 371 14.28 24.60 29.76
CA GLU A 371 13.63 24.69 31.07
C GLU A 371 14.65 24.66 32.22
N GLN A 372 15.64 23.77 32.16
CA GLN A 372 16.70 23.71 33.17
C GLN A 372 17.49 25.02 33.21
N VAL A 373 17.97 25.46 32.05
CA VAL A 373 18.75 26.70 31.87
C VAL A 373 17.96 27.94 32.31
N PHE A 374 16.64 27.95 32.07
CA PHE A 374 15.73 29.01 32.49
C PHE A 374 15.56 29.04 34.00
N ARG A 375 15.33 27.88 34.64
CA ARG A 375 15.15 27.78 36.10
C ARG A 375 16.38 28.20 36.86
N ASP A 376 17.58 27.91 36.35
CA ASP A 376 18.84 28.32 36.97
C ASP A 376 19.03 29.85 36.97
N ARG A 377 18.37 30.56 36.07
CA ARG A 377 18.46 32.03 35.93
C ARG A 377 17.25 32.79 36.44
N ALA A 378 16.09 32.15 36.51
CA ALA A 378 14.86 32.78 36.96
C ALA A 378 14.85 32.95 38.49
N SER A 379 14.37 34.11 38.96
CA SER A 379 14.15 34.29 40.39
C SER A 379 12.97 33.43 40.87
N ARG A 380 12.98 33.05 42.15
CA ARG A 380 11.86 32.29 42.76
C ARG A 380 10.51 32.99 42.57
N ALA A 381 10.49 34.33 42.60
CA ALA A 381 9.28 35.11 42.37
C ALA A 381 8.74 34.95 40.95
N VAL A 382 9.61 34.98 39.93
CA VAL A 382 9.22 34.76 38.53
C VAL A 382 8.67 33.35 38.33
N LEU A 383 9.34 32.34 38.88
CA LEU A 383 8.89 30.95 38.80
C LEU A 383 7.53 30.74 39.51
N ALA A 384 7.32 31.38 40.66
CA ALA A 384 6.06 31.33 41.38
C ALA A 384 4.91 31.97 40.59
N ASP A 385 5.13 33.16 40.02
CA ASP A 385 4.15 33.88 39.18
C ASP A 385 3.75 33.03 37.96
N MET A 386 4.73 32.46 37.25
CA MET A 386 4.47 31.58 36.10
C MET A 386 3.70 30.30 36.48
N THR A 387 4.02 29.70 37.63
CA THR A 387 3.32 28.52 38.13
C THR A 387 1.88 28.86 38.53
N GLN A 388 1.65 30.05 39.10
CA GLN A 388 0.33 30.54 39.47
C GLN A 388 -0.52 30.84 38.23
N GLN A 389 0.06 31.45 37.19
CA GLN A 389 -0.62 31.68 35.92
C GLN A 389 -1.02 30.37 35.22
N ASP A 390 -0.19 29.32 35.27
CA ASP A 390 -0.53 28.01 34.68
C ASP A 390 -1.64 27.29 35.47
N ARG A 391 -1.66 27.43 36.80
CA ARG A 391 -2.75 26.91 37.66
C ARG A 391 -4.09 27.59 37.41
N LEU A 392 -4.09 28.88 37.11
CA LEU A 392 -5.32 29.60 36.74
C LEU A 392 -5.87 29.16 35.38
N ARG A 393 -5.04 28.58 34.52
CA ARG A 393 -5.43 28.07 33.19
C ARG A 393 -5.84 26.59 33.19
N LYS A 394 -5.44 25.78 34.19
CA LYS A 394 -5.71 24.33 34.26
C LYS A 394 -6.61 23.98 35.44
N VAL A 395 -7.71 23.27 35.18
CA VAL A 395 -8.80 22.98 36.15
C VAL A 395 -8.42 21.95 37.24
N ALA A 396 -7.27 21.27 37.16
CA ALA A 396 -6.89 20.23 38.12
C ALA A 396 -5.51 20.48 38.78
N PRO A 397 -5.40 20.40 40.12
CA PRO A 397 -4.13 20.57 40.81
C PRO A 397 -3.36 19.24 40.80
N GLN A 398 -2.38 19.09 39.90
CA GLN A 398 -1.38 18.03 40.05
C GLN A 398 -0.15 18.54 40.83
N PRO A 399 0.35 17.80 41.83
CA PRO A 399 1.45 18.21 42.71
C PRO A 399 2.86 17.99 42.11
N ARG A 400 2.98 17.81 40.80
CA ARG A 400 4.28 17.64 40.13
C ARG A 400 4.86 19.01 39.75
N ARG A 401 6.20 19.12 39.70
CA ARG A 401 6.89 20.31 39.16
C ARG A 401 6.19 20.76 37.88
N SER A 402 5.68 22.00 37.86
CA SER A 402 4.97 22.52 36.69
C SER A 402 5.95 22.64 35.53
N VAL A 403 5.77 21.78 34.52
CA VAL A 403 6.56 21.80 33.29
C VAL A 403 6.44 23.19 32.65
N LEU A 404 7.58 23.81 32.31
CA LEU A 404 7.57 25.12 31.66
C LEU A 404 7.46 24.94 30.14
N GLU A 405 6.39 25.51 29.58
CA GLU A 405 6.17 25.56 28.14
C GLU A 405 7.03 26.64 27.47
N LEU A 406 7.42 26.42 26.20
CA LEU A 406 8.22 27.37 25.40
C LEU A 406 7.60 28.77 25.39
N GLY A 407 6.28 28.87 25.21
CA GLY A 407 5.58 30.17 25.16
C GLY A 407 5.68 30.96 26.47
N SER A 408 5.59 30.28 27.62
CA SER A 408 5.73 30.90 28.94
C SER A 408 7.15 31.39 29.18
N MET A 409 8.15 30.58 28.81
CA MET A 409 9.56 30.98 28.89
C MET A 409 9.85 32.18 27.98
N ALA A 410 9.36 32.15 26.73
CA ALA A 410 9.54 33.23 25.76
C ALA A 410 8.90 34.54 26.24
N TRP A 411 7.71 34.49 26.84
CA TRP A 411 7.07 35.66 27.43
C TRP A 411 7.90 36.28 28.57
N ALA A 412 8.47 35.45 29.45
CA ALA A 412 9.29 35.94 30.56
C ALA A 412 10.60 36.55 30.06
N VAL A 413 11.20 36.00 29.01
CA VAL A 413 12.41 36.56 28.37
C VAL A 413 12.10 37.86 27.63
N SER A 414 11.03 37.92 26.83
CA SER A 414 10.63 39.12 26.09
C SER A 414 10.21 40.27 27.02
N SER A 415 9.59 39.94 28.16
CA SER A 415 9.26 40.88 29.23
C SER A 415 10.47 41.27 30.10
N LYS A 416 11.69 40.83 29.75
CA LYS A 416 12.96 41.10 30.46
C LYS A 416 12.97 40.62 31.91
N ARG A 417 12.11 39.67 32.29
CA ARG A 417 12.02 39.09 33.64
C ARG A 417 13.09 38.02 33.87
N VAL A 418 13.54 37.37 32.80
CA VAL A 418 14.68 36.44 32.79
C VAL A 418 15.58 36.82 31.63
N ARG A 419 16.90 36.76 31.84
CA ARG A 419 17.89 36.97 30.77
C ARG A 419 18.55 35.64 30.43
N LEU A 420 18.47 35.24 29.17
CA LEU A 420 19.17 34.09 28.63
C LEU A 420 20.40 34.54 27.82
N PRO A 421 21.45 33.70 27.71
CA PRO A 421 22.52 33.88 26.73
C PRO A 421 21.93 33.96 25.33
N ARG A 422 22.62 34.69 24.45
CA ARG A 422 22.17 34.91 23.07
C ARG A 422 21.81 33.61 22.34
N THR A 423 22.65 32.57 22.47
CA THR A 423 22.44 31.27 21.83
C THR A 423 21.19 30.55 22.33
N GLU A 424 20.93 30.56 23.64
CA GLU A 424 19.75 29.93 24.24
C GLU A 424 18.48 30.75 23.95
N ASN A 425 18.61 32.07 23.81
CA ASN A 425 17.52 32.94 23.39
C ASN A 425 17.12 32.67 21.93
N GLU A 426 18.11 32.59 21.02
CA GLU A 426 17.88 32.24 19.61
C GLU A 426 17.21 30.85 19.50
N LEU A 427 17.71 29.85 20.24
CA LEU A 427 17.11 28.52 20.30
C LEU A 427 15.66 28.53 20.80
N LEU A 428 15.37 29.25 21.89
CA LEU A 428 14.02 29.33 22.46
C LEU A 428 13.00 29.85 21.44
N PHE A 429 13.34 30.91 20.70
CA PHE A 429 12.43 31.48 19.71
C PHE A 429 12.32 30.61 18.46
N SER A 430 13.42 30.02 17.97
CA SER A 430 13.36 29.08 16.84
C SER A 430 12.51 27.85 17.14
N LEU A 431 12.61 27.27 18.35
CA LEU A 431 11.76 26.14 18.75
C LEU A 431 10.30 26.54 18.92
N LEU A 432 10.04 27.74 19.44
CA LEU A 432 8.68 28.26 19.59
C LEU A 432 8.00 28.42 18.23
N ASP A 433 8.71 29.00 17.26
CA ASP A 433 8.20 29.21 15.90
C ASP A 433 7.86 27.87 15.24
N VAL A 434 8.79 26.91 15.26
CA VAL A 434 8.56 25.56 14.72
C VAL A 434 7.37 24.88 15.40
N ARG A 435 7.31 24.91 16.74
CA ARG A 435 6.21 24.32 17.50
C ARG A 435 4.86 24.96 17.17
N ASN A 436 4.82 26.28 16.98
CA ASN A 436 3.59 26.98 16.62
C ASN A 436 3.16 26.64 15.19
N SER A 437 4.07 26.65 14.22
CA SER A 437 3.77 26.24 12.83
C SER A 437 3.21 24.81 12.78
N LEU A 438 3.85 23.87 13.48
CA LEU A 438 3.36 22.48 13.58
C LEU A 438 1.99 22.39 14.28
N ALA A 439 1.76 23.14 15.36
CA ALA A 439 0.47 23.17 16.04
C ALA A 439 -0.68 23.75 15.17
N HIS A 440 -0.34 24.58 14.18
CA HIS A 440 -1.28 25.16 13.21
C HIS A 440 -1.40 24.35 11.91
N LEU A 441 -0.89 23.12 11.88
CA LEU A 441 -0.94 22.23 10.70
C LEU A 441 -0.21 22.79 9.48
N GLN A 442 0.82 23.62 9.70
CA GLN A 442 1.59 24.26 8.64
C GLN A 442 2.93 23.52 8.44
N PRO A 443 3.27 23.15 7.19
CA PRO A 443 4.61 22.68 6.87
C PRO A 443 5.66 23.73 7.23
N ILE A 444 6.75 23.27 7.81
CA ILE A 444 7.96 24.05 8.06
C ILE A 444 8.68 24.27 6.73
N THR A 445 9.06 25.52 6.46
CA THR A 445 9.78 25.93 5.25
C THR A 445 11.28 25.59 5.33
N ASP A 446 11.95 25.58 4.18
CA ASP A 446 13.39 25.30 4.08
C ASP A 446 14.22 26.30 4.91
N ASP A 447 13.80 27.58 4.94
CA ASP A 447 14.42 28.65 5.74
C ASP A 447 14.23 28.42 7.24
N GLU A 448 13.06 27.93 7.67
CA GLU A 448 12.80 27.62 9.07
C GLU A 448 13.64 26.44 9.57
N ILE A 449 13.81 25.41 8.73
CA ILE A 449 14.72 24.28 9.03
C ILE A 449 16.15 24.78 9.17
N GLU A 450 16.60 25.67 8.28
CA GLU A 450 17.96 26.23 8.34
C GLU A 450 18.18 27.08 9.59
N ARG A 451 17.22 27.95 9.92
CA ARG A 451 17.23 28.73 11.17
C ARG A 451 17.31 27.83 12.40
N LEU A 452 16.49 26.79 12.46
CA LEU A 452 16.51 25.82 13.56
C LEU A 452 17.87 25.11 13.66
N ALA A 453 18.40 24.61 12.54
CA ALA A 453 19.69 23.91 12.51
C ALA A 453 20.86 24.77 13.01
N HIS A 454 20.83 26.07 12.73
CA HIS A 454 21.85 27.00 13.24
C HIS A 454 21.71 27.27 14.73
N ALA A 455 20.47 27.34 15.23
CA ALA A 455 20.17 27.56 16.65
C ALA A 455 20.45 26.33 17.51
N LEU A 456 20.35 25.12 16.94
CA LEU A 456 20.68 23.88 17.64
C LEU A 456 22.17 23.85 18.03
N PRO A 457 22.48 23.55 19.31
CA PRO A 457 23.85 23.44 19.79
C PRO A 457 24.57 22.27 19.10
N GLY A 458 25.89 22.35 18.95
CA GLY A 458 26.70 21.33 18.28
C GLY A 458 26.78 20.01 19.04
N GLY A 459 25.71 19.24 19.02
CA GLY A 459 25.65 17.81 19.30
C GLY A 459 24.96 17.14 18.11
N ARG A 460 25.20 15.83 17.89
CA ARG A 460 24.36 15.08 16.95
C ARG A 460 22.92 15.11 17.50
N PRO A 461 21.90 15.43 16.68
CA PRO A 461 20.51 15.15 17.04
C PRO A 461 20.31 13.64 17.25
#